data_AF-A0A9Q0V416-F1
#
_entry.id   AF-A0A9Q0V416-F1
#
_cell.length_a   1.000
_cell.length_b   1.000
_cell.length_c   1.000
_cell.angle_alpha   90.00
_cell.angle_beta   90.00
_cell.angle_gamma   90.00
#
_symmetry.space_group_name_H-M   'P 1'
#
loop_
_entity.id
_entity.type
_entity.pdbx_description
1 polymer ?
#
loop_
_entity_poly.entity_id
_entity_poly.type
_entity_poly.pdbx_seq_one_letter_code
_entity_poly.pdbx_strand_id
1 'polypeptide(L)'
;MPRVTPILRKGRKALEDLGLVKILQSEIKHELSTTPFQDNQSGSLGDFKVDWDSMESQDVVLRRKCESGEEVAVSALLGQEMFAERGIFPREVLMKVCVKKNGLNSVLQFDCGVSEKGIGGSQFHIYSADYLHSMTICPKPSAYRGPAFK
;
A
#
# COMPACT_ATOMS: atom_id res chain seq x y z
N MET A 1 0.65 34.13 -46.46
CA MET A 1 0.48 33.20 -45.32
C MET A 1 -0.74 32.32 -45.59
N PRO A 2 -0.61 30.99 -45.76
CA PRO A 2 -1.76 30.14 -46.03
C PRO A 2 -2.56 29.93 -44.74
N ARG A 3 -3.83 30.37 -44.74
CA ARG A 3 -4.77 30.13 -43.65
C ARG A 3 -5.21 28.67 -43.67
N VAL A 4 -4.57 27.84 -42.85
CA VAL A 4 -5.00 26.46 -42.61
C VAL A 4 -6.39 26.50 -42.00
N THR A 5 -7.38 25.93 -42.70
CA THR A 5 -8.78 25.95 -42.26
C THR A 5 -8.93 25.24 -40.90
N PRO A 6 -9.75 25.76 -39.98
CA PRO A 6 -9.91 25.20 -38.63
C PRO A 6 -10.36 23.73 -38.61
N ILE A 7 -10.94 23.24 -39.71
CA ILE A 7 -11.33 21.84 -39.92
C ILE A 7 -10.10 20.93 -40.08
N LEU A 8 -9.07 21.35 -40.81
CA LEU A 8 -7.82 20.59 -40.96
C LEU A 8 -7.06 20.48 -39.63
N ARG A 9 -7.11 21.53 -38.80
CA ARG A 9 -6.52 21.53 -37.45
C ARG A 9 -7.26 20.56 -36.52
N LYS A 10 -8.59 20.48 -36.59
CA LYS A 10 -9.40 19.50 -35.85
C LYS A 10 -9.16 18.07 -36.33
N GLY A 11 -9.06 17.85 -37.65
CA GLY A 11 -8.77 16.54 -38.23
C GLY A 11 -7.38 16.02 -37.86
N ARG A 12 -6.35 16.89 -37.88
CA ARG A 12 -5.01 16.53 -37.42
C ARG A 12 -4.97 16.16 -35.94
N LYS A 13 -5.65 16.94 -35.09
CA LYS A 13 -5.75 16.64 -33.66
C LYS A 13 -6.47 15.31 -33.41
N ALA A 14 -7.54 15.02 -34.14
CA ALA A 14 -8.24 13.74 -34.04
C ALA A 14 -7.38 12.54 -34.50
N LEU A 15 -6.50 12.73 -35.48
CA LEU A 15 -5.54 11.70 -35.91
C LEU A 15 -4.40 11.53 -34.90
N GLU A 16 -3.91 12.61 -34.29
CA GLU A 16 -2.94 12.58 -33.19
C GLU A 16 -3.55 11.91 -31.96
N ASP A 17 -4.80 12.23 -31.60
CA ASP A 17 -5.56 11.59 -30.51
C ASP A 17 -5.79 10.10 -30.80
N LEU A 18 -6.12 9.72 -32.05
CA LEU A 18 -6.24 8.31 -32.45
C LEU A 18 -4.90 7.57 -32.37
N GLY A 19 -3.80 8.25 -32.70
CA GLY A 19 -2.45 7.73 -32.55
C GLY A 19 -2.07 7.49 -31.09
N LEU A 20 -2.35 8.48 -30.23
CA LEU A 20 -2.16 8.37 -28.78
C LEU A 20 -2.99 7.24 -28.18
N VAL A 21 -4.27 7.13 -28.55
CA VAL A 21 -5.15 6.05 -28.06
C VAL A 21 -4.61 4.68 -28.45
N LYS A 22 -4.09 4.52 -29.68
CA LYS A 22 -3.49 3.25 -30.12
C LYS A 22 -2.23 2.89 -29.34
N ILE A 23 -1.37 3.87 -29.06
CA ILE A 23 -0.16 3.66 -28.26
C ILE A 23 -0.54 3.27 -26.83
N LEU A 24 -1.48 3.98 -26.21
CA LEU A 24 -1.96 3.65 -24.86
C LEU A 24 -2.59 2.26 -24.81
N GLN A 25 -3.39 1.90 -25.82
CA GLN A 25 -3.97 0.56 -25.93
C GLN A 25 -2.93 -0.53 -26.15
N SER A 26 -1.89 -0.28 -26.96
CA SER A 26 -0.81 -1.25 -27.14
C SER A 26 -0.02 -1.44 -25.85
N GLU A 27 0.22 -0.37 -25.09
CA GLU A 27 0.95 -0.45 -23.84
C GLU A 27 0.13 -1.14 -22.74
N ILE A 28 -1.16 -0.81 -22.60
CA ILE A 28 -2.06 -1.53 -21.70
C ILE A 28 -2.10 -3.02 -22.06
N LYS A 29 -2.19 -3.35 -23.36
CA LYS A 29 -2.20 -4.76 -23.80
C LYS A 29 -0.87 -5.45 -23.52
N HIS A 30 0.24 -4.74 -23.68
CA HIS A 30 1.57 -5.23 -23.34
C HIS A 30 1.63 -5.56 -21.84
N GLU A 31 1.36 -4.60 -20.96
CA GLU A 31 1.32 -4.77 -19.49
C GLU A 31 0.31 -5.82 -18.99
N LEU A 32 -0.81 -6.03 -19.70
CA LEU A 32 -1.76 -7.11 -19.35
C LEU A 32 -1.29 -8.49 -19.83
N SER A 33 -0.45 -8.55 -20.87
CA SER A 33 0.04 -9.81 -21.46
C SER A 33 1.36 -10.28 -20.85
N THR A 34 2.21 -9.33 -20.48
CA THR A 34 3.32 -9.52 -19.57
C THR A 34 2.83 -9.01 -18.23
N THR A 35 2.33 -9.88 -17.37
CA THR A 35 2.23 -9.60 -15.93
C THR A 35 3.53 -10.08 -15.27
N PRO A 36 4.64 -9.31 -15.32
CA PRO A 36 5.94 -9.73 -14.79
C PRO A 36 5.93 -10.07 -13.28
N PHE A 37 4.82 -9.85 -12.58
CA PHE A 37 4.73 -9.91 -11.13
C PHE A 37 3.52 -10.70 -10.60
N GLN A 38 2.69 -11.30 -11.47
CA GLN A 38 1.79 -12.37 -11.02
C GLN A 38 2.67 -13.53 -10.56
N ASP A 39 2.72 -13.78 -9.24
CA ASP A 39 3.49 -14.83 -8.54
C ASP A 39 4.83 -14.44 -7.88
N ASN A 40 5.19 -13.15 -7.80
CA ASN A 40 6.32 -12.72 -6.96
C ASN A 40 5.94 -12.64 -5.46
N GLN A 41 5.35 -13.71 -4.91
CA GLN A 41 5.24 -13.84 -3.46
C GLN A 41 6.62 -14.10 -2.88
N SER A 42 7.21 -13.11 -2.21
CA SER A 42 8.54 -13.21 -1.61
C SER A 42 8.59 -14.06 -0.34
N GLY A 43 7.61 -14.92 -0.08
CA GLY A 43 7.54 -15.79 1.09
C GLY A 43 6.12 -16.20 1.49
N SER A 44 6.02 -16.97 2.57
CA SER A 44 4.73 -17.35 3.17
C SER A 44 4.29 -16.29 4.20
N LEU A 45 3.00 -15.95 4.19
CA LEU A 45 2.35 -15.10 5.20
C LEU A 45 2.21 -15.79 6.58
N GLY A 46 2.66 -17.05 6.72
CA GLY A 46 2.46 -17.83 7.93
C GLY A 46 0.97 -18.01 8.23
N ASP A 47 0.57 -17.75 9.47
CA ASP A 47 -0.83 -17.87 9.91
C ASP A 47 -1.67 -16.59 9.67
N PHE A 48 -1.10 -15.57 9.03
CA PHE A 48 -1.85 -14.37 8.68
C PHE A 48 -2.79 -14.66 7.50
N LYS A 49 -4.03 -14.20 7.63
CA LYS A 49 -5.03 -14.17 6.57
C LYS A 49 -5.16 -12.74 6.06
N VAL A 50 -5.33 -12.60 4.75
CA VAL A 50 -5.66 -11.32 4.13
C VAL A 50 -7.16 -11.08 4.33
N ASP A 51 -7.48 -10.06 5.11
CA ASP A 51 -8.85 -9.61 5.35
C ASP A 51 -9.30 -8.59 4.30
N TRP A 52 -8.35 -7.77 3.80
CA TRP A 52 -8.59 -6.77 2.77
C TRP A 52 -7.32 -6.54 1.95
N ASP A 53 -7.50 -6.40 0.63
CA ASP A 53 -6.45 -6.05 -0.32
C ASP A 53 -7.11 -5.29 -1.48
N SER A 54 -6.76 -4.02 -1.64
CA SER A 54 -7.33 -3.14 -2.65
C SER A 54 -6.24 -2.39 -3.38
N MET A 55 -6.15 -2.62 -4.69
CA MET A 55 -5.25 -1.84 -5.56
C MET A 55 -5.63 -0.36 -5.63
N GLU A 56 -6.91 -0.01 -5.47
CA GLU A 56 -7.38 1.38 -5.59
C GLU A 56 -6.94 2.25 -4.42
N SER A 57 -6.97 1.70 -3.22
CA SER A 57 -6.58 2.37 -1.97
C SER A 57 -5.16 2.05 -1.53
N GLN A 58 -4.49 1.10 -2.20
CA GLN A 58 -3.15 0.61 -1.88
C GLN A 58 -3.03 0.16 -0.41
N ASP A 59 -4.13 -0.31 0.16
CA ASP A 59 -4.20 -0.75 1.54
C ASP A 59 -4.37 -2.26 1.63
N VAL A 60 -3.60 -2.86 2.53
CA VAL A 60 -3.64 -4.30 2.82
C VAL A 60 -3.89 -4.47 4.32
N VAL A 61 -4.87 -5.30 4.65
CA VAL A 61 -5.19 -5.67 6.03
C VAL A 61 -4.96 -7.15 6.22
N LEU A 62 -4.06 -7.49 7.14
CA LEU A 62 -3.75 -8.85 7.55
C LEU A 62 -4.25 -9.10 8.97
N ARG A 63 -4.76 -10.29 9.23
CA ARG A 63 -5.15 -10.72 10.57
C ARG A 63 -4.67 -12.10 10.91
N ARG A 64 -4.30 -12.27 12.17
CA ARG A 64 -3.92 -13.55 12.75
C ARG A 64 -4.58 -13.69 14.11
N LYS A 65 -5.10 -14.88 14.38
CA LYS A 65 -5.49 -15.31 15.73
C LYS A 65 -4.45 -16.28 16.24
N CYS A 66 -3.85 -15.96 17.37
CA CYS A 66 -2.87 -16.80 18.04
C CYS A 66 -3.58 -17.89 18.85
N GLU A 67 -2.92 -19.02 19.08
CA GLU A 67 -3.43 -20.10 19.92
C GLU A 67 -3.67 -19.66 21.37
N SER A 68 -2.94 -18.64 21.83
CA SER A 68 -3.13 -17.96 23.12
C SER A 68 -4.47 -17.20 23.23
N GLY A 69 -5.23 -17.09 22.15
CA GLY A 69 -6.45 -16.28 22.05
C GLY A 69 -6.20 -14.80 21.77
N GLU A 70 -4.93 -14.39 21.60
CA GLU A 70 -4.58 -13.04 21.16
C GLU A 70 -4.92 -12.85 19.67
N GLU A 71 -5.31 -11.64 19.32
CA GLU A 71 -5.60 -11.25 17.94
C GLU A 71 -4.66 -10.14 17.50
N VAL A 72 -4.02 -10.35 16.35
CA VAL A 72 -3.12 -9.38 15.72
C VAL A 72 -3.73 -8.95 14.40
N ALA A 73 -3.88 -7.64 14.21
CA ALA A 73 -4.26 -7.04 12.95
C ALA A 73 -3.15 -6.11 12.48
N VAL A 74 -2.82 -6.17 11.19
CA VAL A 74 -1.84 -5.29 10.55
C VAL A 74 -2.56 -4.60 9.40
N SER A 75 -2.64 -3.27 9.44
CA SER A 75 -3.10 -2.47 8.31
C SER A 75 -1.89 -1.75 7.74
N ALA A 76 -1.61 -1.94 6.46
CA ALA A 76 -0.48 -1.35 5.77
C ALA A 76 -0.97 -0.53 4.57
N LEU A 77 -0.48 0.69 4.44
CA LEU A 77 -0.57 1.52 3.26
C LEU A 77 0.71 1.34 2.47
N LEU A 78 0.58 0.79 1.27
CA LEU A 78 1.70 0.55 0.36
C LEU A 78 1.98 1.83 -0.41
N GLY A 79 3.21 2.34 -0.29
CA GLY A 79 3.66 3.46 -1.11
C GLY A 79 3.84 3.05 -2.58
N GLN A 80 4.11 4.05 -3.42
CA GLN A 80 4.27 3.84 -4.85
C GLN A 80 5.34 2.78 -5.14
N GLU A 81 4.96 1.82 -5.98
CA GLU A 81 5.83 0.78 -6.52
C GLU A 81 6.94 1.39 -7.38
N MET A 82 8.18 0.98 -7.15
CA MET A 82 9.31 1.34 -8.01
C MET A 82 9.92 0.10 -8.64
N PHE A 83 10.17 0.18 -9.94
CA PHE A 83 10.89 -0.84 -10.69
C PHE A 83 12.36 -0.78 -10.31
N ALA A 84 12.81 -1.69 -9.46
CA ALA A 84 14.24 -1.93 -9.24
C ALA A 84 14.70 -3.10 -10.11
N GLU A 85 16.00 -3.16 -10.43
CA GLU A 85 16.63 -4.26 -11.21
C GLU A 85 16.40 -5.66 -10.59
N ARG A 86 15.93 -5.75 -9.34
CA ARG A 86 15.66 -6.99 -8.59
C ARG A 86 14.20 -7.20 -8.17
N GLY A 87 13.27 -6.37 -8.63
CA GLY A 87 11.83 -6.51 -8.35
C GLY A 87 11.12 -5.19 -8.10
N ILE A 88 9.80 -5.26 -7.95
CA ILE A 88 8.99 -4.13 -7.49
C ILE A 88 8.86 -4.22 -5.98
N PHE A 89 9.29 -3.18 -5.29
CA PHE A 89 9.03 -3.01 -3.87
C PHE A 89 8.41 -1.62 -3.63
N PRO A 90 7.41 -1.51 -2.74
CA PRO A 90 6.95 -0.20 -2.30
C PRO A 90 8.12 0.51 -1.60
N ARG A 91 8.42 1.73 -2.04
CA ARG A 91 9.54 2.54 -1.51
C ARG A 91 9.44 2.74 0.00
N GLU A 92 8.21 2.90 0.46
CA GLU A 92 7.84 3.10 1.84
C GLU A 92 6.52 2.38 2.10
N VAL A 93 6.43 1.70 3.23
CA VAL A 93 5.19 1.12 3.74
C VAL A 93 4.93 1.75 5.10
N LEU A 94 3.77 2.36 5.26
CA LEU A 94 3.29 2.83 6.55
C LEU A 94 2.29 1.83 7.08
N MET A 95 2.46 1.36 8.31
CA MET A 95 1.59 0.33 8.86
C MET A 95 1.17 0.62 10.30
N LYS A 96 -0.01 0.12 10.65
CA LYS A 96 -0.53 0.06 12.02
C LYS A 96 -0.65 -1.38 12.45
N VAL A 97 0.06 -1.75 13.50
CA VAL A 97 -0.01 -3.09 14.10
C VAL A 97 -0.84 -3.01 15.37
N CYS A 98 -1.99 -3.67 15.39
CA CYS A 98 -2.90 -3.72 16.51
C CYS A 98 -2.86 -5.09 17.16
N VAL A 99 -2.61 -5.14 18.47
CA VAL A 99 -2.60 -6.35 19.27
C VAL A 99 -3.70 -6.28 20.32
N LYS A 100 -4.63 -7.21 20.26
CA LYS A 100 -5.70 -7.39 21.24
C LYS A 100 -5.46 -8.67 22.02
N LYS A 101 -5.36 -8.54 23.34
CA LYS A 101 -5.23 -9.69 24.23
C LYS A 101 -6.58 -10.30 24.55
N ASN A 102 -6.60 -11.61 24.75
CA ASN A 102 -7.79 -12.31 25.22
C ASN A 102 -8.23 -11.78 26.60
N GLY A 103 -9.52 -11.55 26.78
CA GLY A 103 -10.10 -11.05 28.02
C GLY A 103 -9.84 -9.57 28.33
N LEU A 104 -9.08 -8.84 27.49
CA LEU A 104 -8.89 -7.39 27.63
C LEU A 104 -9.72 -6.61 26.61
N ASN A 105 -10.41 -5.57 27.08
CA ASN A 105 -11.15 -4.61 26.26
C ASN A 105 -10.26 -3.47 25.78
N SER A 106 -9.04 -3.79 25.38
CA SER A 106 -8.05 -2.80 24.98
C SER A 106 -7.14 -3.37 23.91
N VAL A 107 -6.63 -2.46 23.09
CA VAL A 107 -5.79 -2.76 21.94
C VAL A 107 -4.51 -1.97 22.09
N LEU A 108 -3.37 -2.63 21.95
CA LEU A 108 -2.09 -1.97 21.81
C LEU A 108 -1.87 -1.73 20.31
N GLN A 109 -1.82 -0.46 19.90
CA GLN A 109 -1.55 -0.06 18.53
C GLN A 109 -0.10 0.38 18.43
N PHE A 110 0.59 -0.04 17.38
CA PHE A 110 1.90 0.47 17.00
C PHE A 110 1.81 1.14 15.65
N ASP A 111 2.35 2.35 15.55
CA ASP A 111 2.56 3.01 14.27
C ASP A 111 3.96 2.65 13.80
N CYS A 112 4.06 1.94 12.69
CA CYS A 112 5.31 1.40 12.17
C CYS A 112 5.51 1.82 10.70
N GLY A 113 6.73 1.69 10.23
CA GLY A 113 7.07 1.92 8.84
C GLY A 113 8.18 0.99 8.36
N VAL A 114 8.18 0.71 7.06
CA VAL A 114 9.29 0.05 6.38
C VAL A 114 9.78 0.97 5.29
N SER A 115 11.08 1.25 5.28
CA SER A 115 11.72 2.04 4.24
C SER A 115 12.84 1.26 3.58
N GLU A 116 13.09 1.55 2.31
CA GLU A 116 14.23 0.98 1.58
C GLU A 116 15.56 1.47 2.17
N LYS A 117 16.49 0.55 2.39
CA LYS A 117 17.84 0.82 2.86
C LYS A 117 18.87 0.29 1.86
N GLY A 118 19.28 1.16 0.94
CA GLY A 118 20.37 0.89 -0.01
C GLY A 118 20.13 -0.35 -0.87
N ILE A 119 21.21 -0.99 -1.33
CA ILE A 119 21.11 -2.13 -2.26
C ILE A 119 20.56 -3.37 -1.53
N GLY A 120 19.24 -3.59 -1.67
CA GLY A 120 18.57 -4.85 -1.32
C GLY A 120 18.18 -5.02 0.16
N GLY A 121 18.22 -3.95 0.95
CA GLY A 121 17.80 -3.97 2.36
C GLY A 121 16.50 -3.20 2.58
N SER A 122 15.70 -3.63 3.54
CA SER A 122 14.60 -2.84 4.11
C SER A 122 14.84 -2.63 5.60
N GLN A 123 14.44 -1.46 6.12
CA GLN A 123 14.56 -1.13 7.53
C GLN A 123 13.17 -0.94 8.13
N PHE A 124 12.88 -1.69 9.19
CA PHE A 124 11.65 -1.57 9.98
C PHE A 124 11.82 -0.53 11.08
N HIS A 125 10.81 0.31 11.25
CA HIS A 125 10.76 1.39 12.23
C HIS A 125 9.46 1.30 13.03
N ILE A 126 9.55 1.55 14.34
CA ILE A 126 8.39 1.76 15.22
C ILE A 126 8.41 3.23 15.61
N TYR A 127 7.38 3.97 15.24
CA TYR A 127 7.24 5.39 15.51
C TYR A 127 6.55 5.65 16.86
N SER A 128 5.49 4.91 17.17
CA SER A 128 4.76 5.02 18.44
C SER A 128 4.14 3.70 18.89
N ALA A 129 3.77 3.63 20.16
CA ALA A 129 2.97 2.54 20.72
C ALA A 129 1.89 3.10 21.64
N ASP A 130 0.64 3.08 21.18
CA ASP A 130 -0.50 3.68 21.83
C ASP A 130 -1.41 2.60 22.45
N TYR A 131 -1.86 2.81 23.69
CA TYR A 131 -2.82 1.90 24.32
C TYR A 131 -4.25 2.44 24.17
N LEU A 132 -5.04 1.77 23.35
CA LEU A 132 -6.42 2.14 23.07
C LEU A 132 -7.36 1.32 23.94
N HIS A 133 -8.05 1.98 24.87
CA HIS A 133 -9.14 1.35 25.61
C HIS A 133 -10.43 1.39 24.78
N SER A 134 -11.16 0.27 24.72
CA SER A 134 -12.31 0.04 23.83
C SER A 134 -13.54 0.94 24.08
N MET A 135 -13.47 1.89 25.02
CA MET A 135 -14.52 2.89 25.25
C MET A 135 -14.42 4.14 24.36
N THR A 136 -13.46 4.21 23.45
CA THR A 136 -13.26 5.41 22.61
C THR A 136 -13.10 5.04 21.14
N ILE A 137 -14.24 4.96 20.45
CA ILE A 137 -14.32 4.93 18.96
C ILE A 137 -13.84 6.27 18.36
N CYS A 138 -13.61 7.29 19.19
CA CYS A 138 -12.96 8.54 18.79
C CYS A 138 -11.71 8.76 19.66
N PRO A 139 -10.48 8.71 19.11
CA PRO A 139 -9.29 9.07 19.86
C PRO A 139 -9.39 10.56 20.22
N LYS A 140 -9.65 10.87 21.50
CA LYS A 140 -9.55 12.24 21.99
C LYS A 140 -8.07 12.65 21.92
N PRO A 141 -7.73 13.89 21.54
CA PRO A 141 -6.35 14.38 21.52
C PRO A 141 -5.61 14.22 22.85
N SER A 142 -6.35 14.07 23.95
CA SER A 142 -5.85 13.88 25.32
C SER A 142 -5.52 12.42 25.69
N ALA A 143 -5.70 11.45 24.79
CA ALA A 143 -5.34 10.06 25.06
C ALA A 143 -3.81 9.91 25.16
N TYR A 144 -3.34 9.11 26.13
CA TYR A 144 -1.92 8.84 26.31
C TYR A 144 -1.35 8.13 25.08
N ARG A 145 -0.41 8.79 24.39
CA ARG A 145 0.15 8.30 23.12
C ARG A 145 1.32 7.32 23.25
N GLY A 146 1.54 6.83 24.47
CA GLY A 146 2.69 6.02 24.77
C GLY A 146 4.03 6.76 24.71
N PRO A 147 5.12 6.04 24.96
CA PRO A 147 6.47 6.57 24.79
C PRO A 147 6.81 6.72 23.30
N ALA A 148 7.48 7.83 22.94
CA ALA A 148 8.08 7.97 21.62
C ALA A 148 9.35 7.11 21.54
N PHE A 149 9.44 6.27 20.52
CA PHE A 149 10.63 5.47 20.27
C PHE A 149 11.62 6.27 19.42
N LYS A 150 12.91 6.23 19.78
CA LYS A 150 14.02 6.87 19.07
C LYS A 150 14.86 5.83 18.35
#